data_AF-A0A839GSK2-F1
#
_entry.id   AF-A0A839GSK2-F1
#
_cell.length_a   1.000
_cell.length_b   1.000
_cell.length_c   1.000
_cell.angle_alpha   90.00
_cell.angle_beta   90.00
_cell.angle_gamma   90.00
#
_symmetry.space_group_name_H-M   'P 1'
#
loop_
_entity.id
_entity.type
_entity.pdbx_description
1 polymer ?
#
loop_
_entity_poly.entity_id
_entity_poly.type
_entity_poly.pdbx_seq_one_letter_code
_entity_poly.pdbx_strand_id
1 'polypeptide(L)'
;MAPSYKISASSWLVTLLLLVLLFSGFITNFLSFTEISLSTIVFDLLIFLLLLHTGLTLYELTLQAGKMNISYVFFAAFWFFLFVLTLIKTITLDVNPLLERLFGIRNNLVYAASILYVPLLFRKERQIGRSIRLLYLAGILLCLFAIFQFIFSFKLPMSLLVLRGEVTFSFVEFSIVRPTALLGNTIIFASFTIILFCILLPKYLYQKRKIDLFYIGITLLANVLTYTRAALFGAILSGAIIYVLCYGRFTLNYLIKLILGFSLLVLALVGIGNFFKDSFLVRRVTGVEVGTIGSTDEHFRQIFNSIDYLKEHVVAGAGIGTQGQSGDPEKKIVTDGYWFQLFLENGLPLGSLYFLFFVISVAYSLLLFFRYEDQRLKQLCLTFIGLSAYFFAASLLNSALSSRVNFFLYWLLFSFLLAQQIIVKNNKNALHRN
;
A
#
# COMPACT_ATOMS: atom_id res chain seq x y z
N MET A 1 -7.18 -36.74 -20.97
CA MET A 1 -8.19 -35.73 -21.37
C MET A 1 -8.58 -34.92 -20.14
N ALA A 2 -8.12 -33.67 -20.04
CA ALA A 2 -8.24 -32.86 -18.82
C ALA A 2 -9.37 -31.84 -18.97
N PRO A 3 -10.28 -31.71 -17.98
CA PRO A 3 -11.36 -30.74 -18.06
C PRO A 3 -10.79 -29.32 -18.10
N SER A 4 -11.28 -28.57 -19.08
CA SER A 4 -10.96 -27.19 -19.36
C SER A 4 -11.52 -26.24 -18.28
N TYR A 5 -10.84 -25.10 -18.08
CA TYR A 5 -11.34 -23.87 -17.42
C TYR A 5 -11.74 -23.84 -15.93
N LYS A 6 -11.26 -24.71 -15.04
CA LYS A 6 -11.49 -24.49 -13.58
C LYS A 6 -10.57 -23.40 -13.02
N ILE A 7 -11.15 -22.28 -12.57
CA ILE A 7 -10.49 -21.29 -11.71
C ILE A 7 -10.01 -22.02 -10.46
N SER A 8 -8.73 -21.92 -10.11
CA SER A 8 -8.21 -22.56 -8.89
C SER A 8 -8.84 -21.92 -7.66
N ALA A 9 -9.16 -22.71 -6.63
CA ALA A 9 -9.67 -22.20 -5.36
C ALA A 9 -8.78 -21.07 -4.80
N SER A 10 -7.46 -21.16 -5.03
CA SER A 10 -6.50 -20.11 -4.67
C SER A 10 -6.72 -18.75 -5.34
N SER A 11 -7.11 -18.74 -6.61
CA SER A 11 -7.39 -17.51 -7.34
C SER A 11 -8.72 -16.88 -6.88
N TRP A 12 -9.69 -17.70 -6.48
CA TRP A 12 -10.97 -17.23 -5.94
C TRP A 12 -10.79 -16.55 -4.58
N LEU A 13 -10.01 -17.13 -3.68
CA LEU A 13 -9.81 -16.56 -2.35
C LEU A 13 -9.16 -15.16 -2.42
N VAL A 14 -8.12 -14.99 -3.25
CA VAL A 14 -7.48 -13.67 -3.47
C VAL A 14 -8.45 -12.68 -4.13
N THR A 15 -9.29 -13.16 -5.04
CA THR A 15 -10.33 -12.32 -5.68
C THR A 15 -11.34 -11.81 -4.66
N LEU A 16 -11.81 -12.69 -3.77
CA LEU A 16 -12.76 -12.34 -2.72
C LEU A 16 -12.13 -11.39 -1.69
N LEU A 17 -10.88 -11.64 -1.28
CA LEU A 17 -10.11 -10.73 -0.42
C LEU A 17 -9.99 -9.33 -1.03
N LEU A 18 -9.66 -9.23 -2.32
CA LEU A 18 -9.58 -7.95 -3.03
C LEU A 18 -10.93 -7.23 -3.05
N LEU A 19 -12.03 -7.93 -3.33
CA LEU A 19 -13.36 -7.32 -3.34
C LEU A 19 -13.79 -6.83 -1.95
N VAL A 20 -13.63 -7.67 -0.92
CA VAL A 20 -13.98 -7.28 0.46
C VAL A 20 -13.11 -6.12 0.95
N LEU A 21 -11.82 -6.11 0.59
CA LEU A 21 -10.92 -5.03 0.96
C LEU A 21 -11.29 -3.70 0.29
N LEU A 22 -11.48 -3.72 -1.03
CA LEU A 22 -11.73 -2.51 -1.83
C LEU A 22 -13.13 -1.93 -1.60
N PHE A 23 -14.12 -2.78 -1.31
CA PHE A 23 -15.48 -2.35 -0.99
C PHE A 23 -15.78 -2.37 0.51
N SER A 24 -14.73 -2.37 1.35
CA SER A 24 -14.87 -2.51 2.80
C SER A 24 -15.79 -1.44 3.40
N GLY A 25 -15.65 -0.17 3.04
CA GLY A 25 -16.54 0.86 3.56
C GLY A 25 -17.98 0.78 3.07
N PHE A 26 -18.23 0.24 1.86
CA PHE A 26 -19.61 -0.05 1.44
C PHE A 26 -20.23 -1.16 2.30
N ILE A 27 -19.46 -2.21 2.59
CA ILE A 27 -19.90 -3.30 3.48
C ILE A 27 -20.17 -2.73 4.89
N THR A 28 -19.27 -1.91 5.42
CA THR A 28 -19.41 -1.34 6.77
C THR A 28 -20.58 -0.36 6.86
N ASN A 29 -20.77 0.51 5.86
CA ASN A 29 -21.81 1.54 5.91
C ASN A 29 -23.21 1.00 5.62
N PHE A 30 -23.35 -0.02 4.76
CA PHE A 30 -24.67 -0.46 4.27
C PHE A 30 -25.08 -1.85 4.75
N LEU A 31 -24.15 -2.69 5.22
CA LEU A 31 -24.43 -4.08 5.62
C LEU A 31 -24.13 -4.37 7.10
N SER A 32 -23.54 -3.43 7.87
CA SER A 32 -23.23 -3.70 9.28
C SER A 32 -24.42 -3.42 10.20
N PHE A 33 -24.84 -4.46 10.92
CA PHE A 33 -25.94 -4.43 11.89
C PHE A 33 -25.49 -4.22 13.34
N THR A 34 -24.17 -4.14 13.58
CA THR A 34 -23.55 -3.97 14.90
C THR A 34 -22.52 -2.84 14.87
N GLU A 35 -21.97 -2.48 16.04
CA GLU A 35 -20.86 -1.52 16.16
C GLU A 35 -19.55 -2.07 15.58
N ILE A 36 -19.44 -3.39 15.41
CA ILE A 36 -18.24 -4.03 14.84
C ILE A 36 -18.33 -3.95 13.32
N SER A 37 -17.27 -3.47 12.67
CA SER A 37 -17.19 -3.41 11.21
C SER A 37 -17.26 -4.82 10.60
N LEU A 38 -18.41 -5.16 9.98
CA LEU A 38 -18.64 -6.44 9.29
C LEU A 38 -17.53 -6.73 8.25
N SER A 39 -17.05 -5.69 7.56
CA SER A 39 -15.97 -5.83 6.59
C SER A 39 -14.68 -6.36 7.22
N THR A 40 -14.39 -5.98 8.47
CA THR A 40 -13.21 -6.44 9.21
C THR A 40 -13.33 -7.90 9.57
N ILE A 41 -14.49 -8.32 10.07
CA ILE A 41 -14.75 -9.73 10.42
C ILE A 41 -14.61 -10.61 9.17
N VAL A 42 -15.26 -10.23 8.07
CA VAL A 42 -15.19 -10.99 6.82
C VAL A 42 -13.76 -11.03 6.29
N PHE A 43 -13.04 -9.91 6.32
CA PHE A 43 -11.65 -9.87 5.87
C PHE A 43 -10.75 -10.76 6.73
N ASP A 44 -10.84 -10.68 8.06
CA ASP A 44 -10.05 -11.48 8.99
C ASP A 44 -10.35 -12.99 8.81
N LEU A 45 -11.62 -13.36 8.60
CA LEU A 45 -12.01 -14.74 8.26
C LEU A 45 -11.37 -15.22 6.96
N LEU A 46 -11.35 -14.39 5.91
CA LEU A 46 -10.72 -14.75 4.64
C LEU A 46 -9.20 -14.88 4.75
N ILE A 47 -8.55 -14.07 5.58
CA ILE A 47 -7.12 -14.22 5.90
C ILE A 47 -6.88 -15.51 6.68
N PHE A 48 -7.74 -15.87 7.64
CA PHE A 48 -7.65 -17.14 8.34
C PHE A 48 -7.76 -18.33 7.38
N LEU A 49 -8.74 -18.34 6.48
CA LEU A 49 -8.89 -19.37 5.44
C LEU A 49 -7.67 -19.43 4.51
N LEU A 50 -7.07 -18.28 4.21
CA LEU A 50 -5.84 -18.17 3.42
C LEU A 50 -4.65 -18.82 4.13
N LEU A 51 -4.48 -18.55 5.42
CA LEU A 51 -3.44 -19.16 6.25
C LEU A 51 -3.64 -20.67 6.41
N LEU A 52 -4.88 -21.11 6.67
CA LEU A 52 -5.23 -22.53 6.77
C LEU A 52 -4.88 -23.30 5.49
N HIS A 53 -5.27 -22.77 4.33
CA HIS A 53 -4.95 -23.37 3.04
C HIS A 53 -3.43 -23.35 2.74
N THR A 54 -2.71 -22.31 3.17
CA THR A 54 -1.23 -22.31 3.13
C THR A 54 -0.66 -23.47 3.94
N GLY A 55 -1.11 -23.63 5.19
CA GLY A 55 -0.62 -24.67 6.10
C GLY A 55 -0.85 -26.09 5.56
N LEU A 56 -2.06 -26.37 5.05
CA LEU A 56 -2.37 -27.65 4.41
C LEU A 56 -1.48 -27.93 3.19
N THR A 57 -1.26 -26.91 2.34
CA THR A 57 -0.41 -27.05 1.16
C THR A 57 1.06 -27.31 1.53
N LEU A 58 1.57 -26.64 2.57
CA LEU A 58 2.93 -26.86 3.06
C LEU A 58 3.08 -28.28 3.63
N TYR A 59 2.10 -28.75 4.39
CA TYR A 59 2.09 -30.11 4.91
C TYR A 59 2.15 -31.16 3.79
N GLU A 60 1.31 -31.03 2.76
CA GLU A 60 1.33 -31.92 1.59
C GLU A 60 2.69 -31.90 0.86
N LEU A 61 3.30 -30.73 0.69
CA LEU A 61 4.60 -30.59 0.04
C LEU A 61 5.74 -31.26 0.83
N THR A 62 5.67 -31.23 2.17
CA THR A 62 6.64 -31.92 3.02
C THR A 62 6.54 -33.44 2.88
N LEU A 63 5.32 -33.98 2.79
CA LEU A 63 5.10 -35.41 2.58
C LEU A 63 5.62 -35.89 1.20
N GLN A 64 5.55 -35.02 0.18
CA GLN A 64 5.95 -35.34 -1.19
C GLN A 64 7.43 -35.03 -1.49
N ALA A 65 8.24 -34.66 -0.49
CA ALA A 65 9.64 -34.23 -0.66
C ALA A 65 9.82 -33.15 -1.76
N GLY A 66 8.84 -32.24 -1.87
CA GLY A 66 8.83 -31.22 -2.92
C GLY A 66 9.95 -30.20 -2.77
N LYS A 67 10.64 -29.87 -3.87
CA LYS A 67 11.63 -28.77 -3.88
C LYS A 67 10.93 -27.41 -3.93
N MET A 68 11.19 -26.56 -2.95
CA MET A 68 10.67 -25.19 -2.90
C MET A 68 11.64 -24.18 -3.54
N ASN A 69 11.11 -23.07 -4.05
CA ASN A 69 11.94 -21.99 -4.58
C ASN A 69 12.64 -21.25 -3.43
N ILE A 70 13.97 -21.09 -3.53
CA ILE A 70 14.79 -20.45 -2.50
C ILE A 70 14.37 -19.01 -2.19
N SER A 71 13.92 -18.24 -3.18
CA SER A 71 13.44 -16.87 -2.95
C SER A 71 12.16 -16.86 -2.12
N TYR A 72 11.24 -17.78 -2.38
CA TYR A 72 10.04 -17.94 -1.54
C TYR A 72 10.42 -18.31 -0.10
N VAL A 73 11.28 -19.33 0.06
CA VAL A 73 11.71 -19.79 1.38
C VAL A 73 12.36 -18.66 2.18
N PHE A 74 13.22 -17.86 1.55
CA PHE A 74 13.84 -16.71 2.21
C PHE A 74 12.81 -15.71 2.76
N PHE A 75 11.86 -15.26 1.94
CA PHE A 75 10.86 -14.29 2.39
C PHE A 75 9.87 -14.87 3.40
N ALA A 76 9.49 -16.15 3.24
CA ALA A 76 8.63 -16.84 4.21
C ALA A 76 9.35 -17.03 5.56
N ALA A 77 10.62 -17.40 5.54
CA ALA A 77 11.44 -17.56 6.75
C ALA A 77 11.67 -16.22 7.46
N PHE A 78 11.92 -15.13 6.72
CA PHE A 78 12.05 -13.80 7.29
C PHE A 78 10.72 -13.35 7.93
N TRP A 79 9.59 -13.51 7.24
CA TRP A 79 8.27 -13.20 7.79
C TRP A 79 8.00 -14.02 9.07
N PHE A 80 8.31 -15.32 9.06
CA PHE A 80 8.14 -16.19 10.23
C PHE A 80 9.05 -15.77 11.38
N PHE A 81 10.30 -15.39 11.09
CA PHE A 81 11.23 -14.86 12.07
C PHE A 81 10.71 -13.58 12.73
N LEU A 82 10.17 -12.63 11.95
CA LEU A 82 9.50 -11.45 12.48
C LEU A 82 8.30 -11.82 13.35
N PHE A 83 7.50 -12.80 12.92
CA PHE A 83 6.36 -13.29 13.69
C PHE A 83 6.75 -13.87 15.04
N VAL A 84 7.76 -14.74 15.07
CA VAL A 84 8.27 -15.33 16.32
C VAL A 84 8.85 -14.25 17.24
N LEU A 85 9.67 -13.33 16.73
CA LEU A 85 10.23 -12.25 17.55
C LEU A 85 9.15 -11.31 18.10
N THR A 86 8.16 -10.99 17.28
CA THR A 86 7.00 -10.17 17.69
C THR A 86 6.22 -10.89 18.78
N LEU A 87 5.99 -12.20 18.64
CA LEU A 87 5.30 -13.00 19.65
C LEU A 87 6.10 -13.06 20.97
N ILE A 88 7.41 -13.28 20.90
CA ILE A 88 8.30 -13.27 22.08
C ILE A 88 8.19 -11.92 22.79
N LYS A 89 8.40 -10.81 22.07
CA LYS A 89 8.26 -9.45 22.61
C LYS A 89 6.88 -9.24 23.26
N THR A 90 5.83 -9.64 22.56
CA THR A 90 4.46 -9.49 23.02
C THR A 90 4.22 -10.22 24.35
N ILE A 91 4.84 -11.38 24.56
CA ILE A 91 4.68 -12.18 25.78
C ILE A 91 5.59 -11.68 26.91
N THR A 92 6.82 -11.28 26.60
CA THR A 92 7.85 -11.02 27.63
C THR A 92 8.05 -9.55 27.99
N LEU A 93 7.83 -8.62 27.05
CA LEU A 93 8.17 -7.20 27.22
C LEU A 93 6.95 -6.29 27.26
N ASP A 94 5.90 -6.61 26.50
CA ASP A 94 4.72 -5.74 26.42
C ASP A 94 3.79 -5.91 27.63
N VAL A 95 3.25 -4.80 28.13
CA VAL A 95 2.32 -4.76 29.29
C VAL A 95 0.88 -4.43 28.87
N ASN A 96 0.64 -4.12 27.59
CA ASN A 96 -0.68 -3.73 27.06
C ASN A 96 -1.77 -4.80 27.27
N PRO A 97 -3.06 -4.47 27.22
CA PRO A 97 -4.12 -5.48 27.20
C PRO A 97 -3.94 -6.50 26.06
N LEU A 98 -4.34 -7.76 26.28
CA LEU A 98 -4.18 -8.84 25.30
C LEU A 98 -4.84 -8.50 23.95
N LEU A 99 -6.01 -7.87 23.96
CA LEU A 99 -6.73 -7.50 22.73
C LEU A 99 -5.94 -6.49 21.89
N GLU A 100 -5.31 -5.48 22.51
CA GLU A 100 -4.48 -4.51 21.81
C GLU A 100 -3.27 -5.17 21.16
N ARG A 101 -2.59 -6.06 21.91
CA ARG A 101 -1.46 -6.85 21.41
C ARG A 101 -1.84 -7.69 20.20
N LEU A 102 -2.99 -8.39 20.27
CA LEU A 102 -3.50 -9.21 19.17
C LEU A 102 -3.83 -8.37 17.93
N PHE A 103 -4.43 -7.20 18.10
CA PHE A 103 -4.70 -6.29 16.97
C PHE A 103 -3.41 -5.71 16.37
N GLY A 104 -2.39 -5.43 17.18
CA GLY A 104 -1.07 -5.03 16.69
C GLY A 104 -0.40 -6.12 15.85
N ILE A 105 -0.37 -7.37 16.35
CA ILE A 105 0.14 -8.52 15.57
C ILE A 105 -0.65 -8.70 14.27
N ARG A 106 -1.98 -8.58 14.35
CA ARG A 106 -2.86 -8.69 13.17
C ARG A 106 -2.48 -7.68 12.10
N ASN A 107 -2.36 -6.41 12.48
CA ASN A 107 -2.13 -5.31 11.56
C ASN A 107 -0.70 -5.33 10.98
N ASN A 108 0.31 -5.65 11.79
CA ASN A 108 1.72 -5.60 11.39
C ASN A 108 2.20 -6.84 10.62
N LEU A 109 1.61 -8.02 10.86
CA LEU A 109 2.09 -9.29 10.28
C LEU A 109 1.02 -10.11 9.57
N VAL A 110 -0.14 -10.29 10.19
CA VAL A 110 -1.18 -11.17 9.63
C VAL A 110 -1.72 -10.60 8.31
N TYR A 111 -1.85 -9.27 8.21
CA TYR A 111 -2.21 -8.61 6.95
C TYR A 111 -1.10 -8.64 5.88
N ALA A 112 0.13 -9.04 6.22
CA ALA A 112 1.20 -9.32 5.26
C ALA A 112 1.24 -10.80 4.80
N ALA A 113 0.34 -11.66 5.30
CA ALA A 113 0.35 -13.11 5.04
C ALA A 113 0.18 -13.51 3.56
N SER A 114 -0.23 -12.58 2.69
CA SER A 114 -0.28 -12.81 1.24
C SER A 114 1.07 -13.27 0.66
N ILE A 115 2.19 -12.88 1.31
CA ILE A 115 3.55 -13.29 0.94
C ILE A 115 3.81 -14.79 1.05
N LEU A 116 3.10 -15.46 1.97
CA LEU A 116 3.17 -16.90 2.15
C LEU A 116 2.31 -17.63 1.11
N TYR A 117 1.13 -17.06 0.81
CA TYR A 117 0.11 -17.76 0.04
C TYR A 117 0.32 -17.68 -1.47
N VAL A 118 0.47 -16.47 -2.00
CA VAL A 118 0.40 -16.24 -3.45
C VAL A 118 1.57 -16.88 -4.19
N PRO A 119 2.84 -16.73 -3.77
CA PRO A 119 3.97 -17.36 -4.48
C PRO A 119 3.96 -18.89 -4.41
N LEU A 120 3.32 -19.45 -3.37
CA LEU A 120 3.16 -20.88 -3.21
C LEU A 120 2.08 -21.46 -4.14
N LEU A 121 0.94 -20.77 -4.27
CA LEU A 121 -0.26 -21.34 -4.91
C LEU A 121 -0.55 -20.81 -6.32
N PHE A 122 -0.03 -19.65 -6.69
CA PHE A 122 -0.20 -19.12 -8.05
C PHE A 122 0.87 -19.74 -8.95
N ARG A 123 0.42 -20.60 -9.87
CA ARG A 123 1.29 -21.34 -10.80
C ARG A 123 1.17 -20.85 -12.23
N LYS A 124 0.21 -19.97 -12.52
CA LYS A 124 -0.06 -19.46 -13.87
C LYS A 124 -0.10 -17.94 -13.88
N GLU A 125 0.57 -17.34 -14.87
CA GLU A 125 0.59 -15.87 -15.04
C GLU A 125 -0.81 -15.27 -15.20
N ARG A 126 -1.75 -16.05 -15.76
CA ARG A 126 -3.15 -15.64 -15.92
C ARG A 126 -3.84 -15.37 -14.58
N GLN A 127 -3.48 -16.07 -13.50
CA GLN A 127 -4.04 -15.84 -12.17
C GLN A 127 -3.61 -14.46 -11.66
N ILE A 128 -2.31 -14.15 -11.75
CA ILE A 128 -1.74 -12.85 -11.38
C ILE A 128 -2.37 -11.73 -12.22
N GLY A 129 -2.40 -11.89 -13.55
CA GLY A 129 -2.97 -10.91 -14.46
C GLY A 129 -4.46 -10.64 -14.24
N ARG A 130 -5.24 -11.65 -13.81
CA ARG A 130 -6.65 -11.47 -13.43
C ARG A 130 -6.79 -10.68 -12.14
N SER A 131 -6.02 -11.00 -11.10
CA SER A 131 -6.07 -10.30 -9.82
C SER A 131 -5.65 -8.83 -9.95
N ILE A 132 -4.58 -8.54 -10.69
CA ILE A 132 -4.15 -7.15 -10.96
C ILE A 132 -5.22 -6.41 -11.77
N ARG A 133 -5.84 -7.08 -12.74
CA ARG A 133 -6.94 -6.51 -13.52
C ARG A 133 -8.14 -6.13 -12.66
N LEU A 134 -8.54 -7.03 -11.77
CA LEU A 134 -9.60 -6.75 -10.81
C LEU A 134 -9.24 -5.54 -9.93
N LEU A 135 -8.02 -5.53 -9.39
CA LEU A 135 -7.53 -4.45 -8.53
C LEU A 135 -7.63 -3.09 -9.22
N TYR A 136 -7.10 -2.93 -10.44
CA TYR A 136 -7.17 -1.62 -11.09
C TYR A 136 -8.57 -1.28 -11.60
N LEU A 137 -9.38 -2.25 -12.08
CA LEU A 137 -10.74 -1.93 -12.54
C LEU A 137 -11.65 -1.52 -11.38
N ALA A 138 -11.63 -2.28 -10.27
CA ALA A 138 -12.37 -1.91 -9.07
C ALA A 138 -11.85 -0.59 -8.48
N GLY A 139 -10.52 -0.38 -8.49
CA GLY A 139 -9.92 0.89 -8.09
C GLY A 139 -10.36 2.08 -8.94
N ILE A 140 -10.48 1.92 -10.26
CA ILE A 140 -10.99 2.98 -11.13
C ILE A 140 -12.48 3.27 -10.84
N LEU A 141 -13.29 2.27 -10.55
CA LEU A 141 -14.67 2.49 -10.09
C LEU A 141 -14.72 3.31 -8.80
N LEU A 142 -13.83 3.04 -7.84
CA LEU A 142 -13.71 3.83 -6.61
C LEU A 142 -13.22 5.26 -6.88
N CYS A 143 -12.32 5.46 -7.83
CA CYS A 143 -11.91 6.81 -8.26
C CYS A 143 -13.07 7.59 -8.90
N LEU A 144 -13.87 6.94 -9.75
CA LEU A 144 -15.07 7.56 -10.33
C LEU A 144 -16.09 7.90 -9.24
N PHE A 145 -16.28 7.01 -8.26
CA PHE A 145 -17.12 7.28 -7.10
C PHE A 145 -16.58 8.42 -6.24
N ALA A 146 -15.27 8.56 -6.05
CA ALA A 146 -14.67 9.70 -5.37
C ALA A 146 -14.90 11.03 -6.10
N ILE A 147 -14.79 11.04 -7.43
CA ILE A 147 -15.12 12.23 -8.24
C ILE A 147 -16.60 12.59 -8.06
N PHE A 148 -17.48 11.58 -8.07
CA PHE A 148 -18.90 11.77 -7.77
C PHE A 148 -19.13 12.31 -6.34
N GLN A 149 -18.48 11.74 -5.32
CA GLN A 149 -18.53 12.23 -3.94
C GLN A 149 -18.14 13.70 -3.84
N PHE A 150 -17.07 14.10 -4.54
CA PHE A 150 -16.60 15.48 -4.53
C PHE A 150 -17.62 16.44 -5.16
N ILE A 151 -18.10 16.13 -6.38
CA ILE A 151 -19.03 16.98 -7.15
C ILE A 151 -20.37 17.13 -6.43
N PHE A 152 -20.89 16.05 -5.85
CA PHE A 152 -22.22 16.02 -5.24
C PHE A 152 -22.18 16.09 -3.70
N SER A 153 -21.05 16.50 -3.12
CA SER A 153 -20.82 16.46 -1.67
C SER A 153 -21.94 17.09 -0.84
N PHE A 154 -22.51 18.22 -1.27
CA PHE A 154 -23.62 18.91 -0.60
C PHE A 154 -24.98 18.22 -0.68
N LYS A 155 -25.15 17.29 -1.62
CA LYS A 155 -26.42 16.60 -1.87
C LYS A 155 -26.40 15.15 -1.37
N LEU A 156 -25.22 14.63 -1.03
CA LEU A 156 -25.07 13.24 -0.62
C LEU A 156 -25.33 13.06 0.88
N PRO A 157 -25.99 11.98 1.29
CA PRO A 157 -26.07 11.61 2.69
C PRO A 157 -24.69 11.27 3.24
N MET A 158 -24.49 11.47 4.55
CA MET A 158 -23.21 11.20 5.23
C MET A 158 -22.69 9.76 5.01
N SER A 159 -23.59 8.79 4.91
CA SER A 159 -23.24 7.38 4.63
C SER A 159 -22.55 7.15 3.28
N LEU A 160 -22.68 8.10 2.35
CA LEU A 160 -21.99 8.10 1.06
C LEU A 160 -20.79 9.03 1.03
N LEU A 161 -20.50 9.79 2.08
CA LEU A 161 -19.37 10.73 2.16
C LEU A 161 -18.23 10.20 3.01
N VAL A 162 -18.54 9.54 4.13
CA VAL A 162 -17.58 9.02 5.10
C VAL A 162 -17.98 7.66 5.64
N LEU A 163 -17.03 6.98 6.26
CA LEU A 163 -17.31 5.75 6.99
C LEU A 163 -18.19 6.04 8.21
N ARG A 164 -19.03 5.06 8.56
CA ARG A 164 -19.88 5.12 9.75
C ARG A 164 -19.02 5.35 11.00
N GLY A 165 -19.36 6.38 11.77
CA GLY A 165 -18.62 6.76 12.97
C GLY A 165 -17.41 7.68 12.72
N GLU A 166 -17.10 8.00 11.46
CA GLU A 166 -16.07 8.98 11.10
C GLU A 166 -16.68 10.35 10.77
N VAL A 167 -15.85 11.39 10.88
CA VAL A 167 -16.22 12.78 10.56
C VAL A 167 -15.75 13.13 9.15
N THR A 168 -16.52 13.97 8.45
CA THR A 168 -16.12 14.52 7.14
C THR A 168 -14.87 15.37 7.24
N PHE A 169 -13.83 14.96 6.51
CA PHE A 169 -12.66 15.80 6.25
C PHE A 169 -13.07 16.92 5.28
N SER A 170 -13.32 18.11 5.83
CA SER A 170 -13.77 19.26 5.06
C SER A 170 -12.92 20.50 5.33
N PHE A 171 -12.84 21.38 4.33
CA PHE A 171 -12.39 22.75 4.51
C PHE A 171 -13.63 23.62 4.61
N VAL A 172 -14.07 23.86 5.85
CA VAL A 172 -15.33 24.54 6.17
C VAL A 172 -15.40 25.91 5.51
N GLU A 173 -14.30 26.68 5.56
CA GLU A 173 -14.19 28.01 4.95
C GLU A 173 -14.37 28.00 3.42
N PHE A 174 -14.01 26.89 2.77
CA PHE A 174 -14.06 26.76 1.31
C PHE A 174 -15.24 25.91 0.84
N SER A 175 -16.06 25.38 1.74
CA SER A 175 -17.15 24.46 1.40
C SER A 175 -16.62 23.30 0.53
N ILE A 176 -15.51 22.68 0.96
CA ILE A 176 -14.91 21.54 0.26
C ILE A 176 -15.00 20.32 1.15
N VAL A 177 -15.68 19.26 0.69
CA VAL A 177 -15.62 17.94 1.32
C VAL A 177 -14.65 17.07 0.53
N ARG A 178 -13.64 16.54 1.21
CA ARG A 178 -12.60 15.74 0.55
C ARG A 178 -13.10 14.31 0.36
N PRO A 179 -12.98 13.73 -0.84
CA PRO A 179 -13.49 12.41 -1.12
C PRO A 179 -12.64 11.33 -0.44
N THR A 180 -13.29 10.21 -0.12
CA THR A 180 -12.70 9.06 0.58
C THR A 180 -12.87 7.75 -0.19
N ALA A 181 -13.79 7.74 -1.16
CA ALA A 181 -14.33 6.54 -1.81
C ALA A 181 -14.81 5.45 -0.84
N LEU A 182 -15.07 5.80 0.43
CA LEU A 182 -15.33 4.85 1.51
C LEU A 182 -14.22 3.79 1.68
N LEU A 183 -12.96 4.12 1.38
CA LEU A 183 -11.81 3.25 1.63
C LEU A 183 -11.13 3.47 2.99
N GLY A 184 -11.53 4.52 3.70
CA GLY A 184 -10.90 5.04 4.91
C GLY A 184 -10.90 6.56 4.89
N ASN A 185 -10.05 7.18 5.70
CA ASN A 185 -9.84 8.62 5.62
C ASN A 185 -9.27 9.06 4.25
N THR A 186 -9.32 10.36 3.97
CA THR A 186 -8.86 10.92 2.69
C THR A 186 -7.40 10.60 2.38
N ILE A 187 -6.54 10.50 3.40
CA ILE A 187 -5.10 10.22 3.24
C ILE A 187 -4.87 8.75 2.82
N ILE A 188 -5.66 7.82 3.35
CA ILE A 188 -5.69 6.40 2.97
C ILE A 188 -6.11 6.28 1.51
N PHE A 189 -7.20 6.95 1.11
CA PHE A 189 -7.67 6.94 -0.27
C PHE A 189 -6.67 7.58 -1.24
N ALA A 190 -6.09 8.73 -0.88
CA ALA A 190 -5.05 9.36 -1.68
C ALA A 190 -3.85 8.42 -1.90
N SER A 191 -3.41 7.72 -0.87
CA SER A 191 -2.33 6.73 -0.98
C SER A 191 -2.72 5.53 -1.85
N PHE A 192 -3.95 5.06 -1.76
CA PHE A 192 -4.48 4.02 -2.63
C PHE A 192 -4.44 4.43 -4.11
N THR A 193 -4.78 5.68 -4.44
CA THR A 193 -4.66 6.17 -5.83
C THR A 193 -3.20 6.18 -6.32
N ILE A 194 -2.20 6.34 -5.45
CA ILE A 194 -0.79 6.17 -5.83
C ILE A 194 -0.45 4.72 -6.15
N ILE A 195 -1.02 3.75 -5.41
CA ILE A 195 -0.90 2.33 -5.76
C ILE A 195 -1.46 2.06 -7.17
N LEU A 196 -2.66 2.58 -7.47
CA LEU A 196 -3.27 2.45 -8.80
C LEU A 196 -2.41 3.10 -9.89
N PHE A 197 -1.89 4.30 -9.64
CA PHE A 197 -0.98 4.99 -10.54
C PHE A 197 0.27 4.15 -10.82
N CYS A 198 0.87 3.55 -9.78
CA CYS A 198 2.05 2.69 -9.91
C CYS A 198 1.76 1.38 -10.67
N ILE A 199 0.52 0.89 -10.68
CA ILE A 199 0.13 -0.27 -11.50
C ILE A 199 -0.07 0.15 -12.97
N LEU A 200 -0.78 1.25 -13.19
CA LEU A 200 -1.22 1.69 -14.52
C LEU A 200 -0.08 2.31 -15.33
N LEU A 201 0.82 3.07 -14.71
CA LEU A 201 1.90 3.75 -15.41
C LEU A 201 2.86 2.77 -16.09
N PRO A 202 3.47 1.76 -15.42
CA PRO A 202 4.31 0.77 -16.09
C PRO A 202 3.57 0.04 -17.20
N LYS A 203 2.30 -0.33 -16.96
CA LYS A 203 1.45 -0.99 -17.96
C LYS A 203 1.30 -0.12 -19.22
N TYR A 204 1.01 1.16 -19.06
CA TYR A 204 0.96 2.12 -20.17
C TYR A 204 2.31 2.27 -20.87
N LEU A 205 3.41 2.43 -20.11
CA LEU A 205 4.74 2.61 -20.71
C LEU A 205 5.17 1.42 -21.57
N TYR A 206 4.78 0.21 -21.20
CA TYR A 206 5.10 -1.01 -21.92
C TYR A 206 4.10 -1.38 -23.03
N GLN A 207 2.79 -1.12 -22.86
CA GLN A 207 1.76 -1.53 -23.81
C GLN A 207 1.26 -0.39 -24.72
N LYS A 208 1.50 0.87 -24.33
CA LYS A 208 1.09 2.10 -25.05
C LYS A 208 -0.40 2.18 -25.39
N ARG A 209 -1.26 1.53 -24.60
CA ARG A 209 -2.71 1.54 -24.82
C ARG A 209 -3.33 2.83 -24.28
N LYS A 210 -4.09 3.54 -25.12
CA LYS A 210 -4.78 4.80 -24.75
C LYS A 210 -5.73 4.64 -23.57
N ILE A 211 -6.37 3.47 -23.42
CA ILE A 211 -7.26 3.20 -22.30
C ILE A 211 -6.53 3.25 -20.94
N ASP A 212 -5.26 2.86 -20.89
CA ASP A 212 -4.46 2.92 -19.66
C ASP A 212 -4.14 4.38 -19.31
N LEU A 213 -3.92 5.25 -20.30
CA LEU A 213 -3.75 6.69 -20.09
C LEU A 213 -5.04 7.34 -19.55
N PHE A 214 -6.20 6.94 -20.07
CA PHE A 214 -7.49 7.39 -19.55
C PHE A 214 -7.68 7.00 -18.08
N TYR A 215 -7.35 5.76 -17.72
CA TYR A 215 -7.39 5.31 -16.33
C TYR A 215 -6.41 6.09 -15.44
N ILE A 216 -5.18 6.35 -15.90
CA ILE A 216 -4.23 7.22 -15.19
C ILE A 216 -4.82 8.62 -14.96
N GLY A 217 -5.49 9.18 -15.96
CA GLY A 217 -6.17 10.48 -15.86
C GLY A 217 -7.24 10.50 -14.76
N ILE A 218 -8.11 9.48 -14.71
CA ILE A 218 -9.12 9.32 -13.65
C ILE A 218 -8.47 9.21 -12.27
N THR A 219 -7.42 8.39 -12.15
CA THR A 219 -6.70 8.18 -10.87
C THR A 219 -6.04 9.47 -10.38
N LEU A 220 -5.35 10.21 -11.26
CA LEU A 220 -4.69 11.46 -10.90
C LEU A 220 -5.71 12.56 -10.57
N LEU A 221 -6.81 12.65 -11.32
CA LEU A 221 -7.89 13.58 -11.00
C LEU A 221 -8.46 13.30 -9.61
N ALA A 222 -8.81 12.04 -9.32
CA ALA A 222 -9.28 11.64 -8.00
C ALA A 222 -8.26 11.98 -6.90
N ASN A 223 -6.95 11.77 -7.15
CA ASN A 223 -5.89 12.14 -6.22
C ASN A 223 -5.84 13.64 -5.94
N VAL A 224 -5.90 14.48 -6.97
CA VAL A 224 -5.91 15.95 -6.85
C VAL A 224 -7.09 16.42 -6.00
N LEU A 225 -8.28 15.85 -6.21
CA LEU A 225 -9.48 16.17 -5.44
C LEU A 225 -9.38 15.81 -3.96
N THR A 226 -8.44 14.94 -3.56
CA THR A 226 -8.17 14.66 -2.14
C THR A 226 -7.43 15.79 -1.41
N TYR A 227 -6.81 16.74 -2.13
CA TYR A 227 -6.00 17.82 -1.56
C TYR A 227 -4.89 17.35 -0.60
N THR A 228 -4.35 16.14 -0.84
CA THR A 228 -3.28 15.54 0.00
C THR A 228 -1.91 15.82 -0.60
N ARG A 229 -1.15 16.75 -0.02
CA ARG A 229 0.17 17.20 -0.51
C ARG A 229 1.16 16.05 -0.69
N ALA A 230 1.26 15.18 0.32
CA ALA A 230 2.18 14.04 0.28
C ALA A 230 1.87 13.09 -0.88
N ALA A 231 0.59 12.87 -1.21
CA ALA A 231 0.20 12.00 -2.31
C ALA A 231 0.50 12.64 -3.68
N LEU A 232 0.27 13.95 -3.85
CA LEU A 232 0.63 14.67 -5.08
C LEU A 232 2.14 14.60 -5.35
N PHE A 233 2.96 14.87 -4.34
CA PHE A 233 4.41 14.71 -4.44
C PHE A 233 4.79 13.24 -4.69
N GLY A 234 4.09 12.32 -4.03
CA GLY A 234 4.21 10.89 -4.23
C GLY A 234 4.01 10.44 -5.68
N ALA A 235 2.99 10.96 -6.36
CA ALA A 235 2.75 10.65 -7.77
C ALA A 235 3.92 11.09 -8.66
N ILE A 236 4.47 12.28 -8.39
CA ILE A 236 5.64 12.80 -9.11
C ILE A 236 6.87 11.93 -8.84
N LEU A 237 7.16 11.63 -7.57
CA LEU A 237 8.29 10.81 -7.16
C LEU A 237 8.23 9.40 -7.76
N SER A 238 7.11 8.69 -7.58
CA SER A 238 6.90 7.36 -8.12
C SER A 238 6.94 7.36 -9.66
N GLY A 239 6.32 8.37 -10.29
CA GLY A 239 6.31 8.51 -11.74
C GLY A 239 7.72 8.73 -12.31
N ALA A 240 8.52 9.59 -11.68
CA ALA A 240 9.90 9.85 -12.05
C ALA A 240 10.77 8.59 -11.94
N ILE A 241 10.67 7.85 -10.83
CA ILE A 241 11.43 6.60 -10.62
C ILE A 241 11.03 5.54 -11.66
N ILE A 242 9.74 5.33 -11.89
CA ILE A 242 9.25 4.39 -12.91
C ILE A 242 9.76 4.78 -14.31
N TYR A 243 9.71 6.07 -14.66
CA TYR A 243 10.16 6.56 -15.95
C TYR A 243 11.68 6.39 -16.12
N VAL A 244 12.46 6.73 -15.10
CA VAL A 244 13.92 6.56 -15.08
C VAL A 244 14.30 5.09 -15.19
N LEU A 245 13.64 4.18 -14.49
CA LEU A 245 13.96 2.76 -14.62
C LEU A 245 13.54 2.20 -15.98
N CYS A 246 12.45 2.68 -16.57
CA CYS A 246 11.95 2.19 -17.86
C CYS A 246 12.78 2.67 -19.06
N TYR A 247 13.22 3.93 -19.06
CA TYR A 247 13.88 4.57 -20.21
C TYR A 247 15.28 5.11 -19.91
N GLY A 248 15.70 5.12 -18.66
CA GLY A 248 17.01 5.60 -18.23
C GLY A 248 18.11 4.76 -18.85
N ARG A 249 18.68 5.28 -19.92
CA ARG A 249 20.04 4.97 -20.31
C ARG A 249 20.88 6.03 -19.63
N PHE A 250 21.65 5.71 -18.59
CA PHE A 250 22.54 6.63 -17.87
C PHE A 250 23.65 7.17 -18.78
N THR A 251 23.24 7.93 -19.78
CA THR A 251 24.04 8.58 -20.81
C THR A 251 23.92 10.06 -20.58
N LEU A 252 24.96 10.82 -20.94
CA LEU A 252 24.97 12.28 -20.78
C LEU A 252 23.74 12.93 -21.45
N ASN A 253 23.36 12.45 -22.65
CA ASN A 253 22.18 12.94 -23.38
C ASN A 253 20.86 12.70 -22.64
N TYR A 254 20.72 11.56 -21.95
CA TYR A 254 19.54 11.30 -21.13
C TYR A 254 19.51 12.20 -19.89
N LEU A 255 20.66 12.41 -19.23
CA LEU A 255 20.77 13.30 -18.08
C LEU A 255 20.38 14.74 -18.46
N ILE A 256 20.87 15.25 -19.60
CA ILE A 256 20.50 16.57 -20.12
C ILE A 256 19.00 16.65 -20.39
N LYS A 257 18.40 15.65 -21.06
CA LYS A 257 16.95 15.62 -21.30
C LYS A 257 16.13 15.57 -20.01
N LEU A 258 16.62 14.86 -19.00
CA LEU A 258 15.97 14.77 -17.70
C LEU A 258 16.03 16.11 -16.95
N ILE A 259 17.19 16.76 -16.93
CA ILE A 259 17.37 18.10 -16.32
C ILE A 259 16.50 19.14 -17.05
N LEU A 260 16.49 19.13 -18.38
CA LEU A 260 15.63 20.02 -19.19
C LEU A 260 14.14 19.75 -18.95
N GLY A 261 13.74 18.47 -18.91
CA GLY A 261 12.35 18.11 -18.61
C GLY A 261 11.93 18.51 -17.19
N PHE A 262 12.82 18.32 -16.21
CA PHE A 262 12.57 18.73 -14.82
C PHE A 262 12.52 20.25 -14.69
N SER A 263 13.42 20.99 -15.31
CA SER A 263 13.40 22.46 -15.30
C SER A 263 12.16 23.01 -16.00
N LEU A 264 11.73 22.44 -17.13
CA LEU A 264 10.46 22.78 -17.77
C LEU A 264 9.26 22.48 -16.86
N LEU A 265 9.26 21.34 -16.16
CA LEU A 265 8.22 21.00 -15.20
C LEU A 265 8.18 22.02 -14.04
N VAL A 266 9.35 22.37 -13.48
CA VAL A 266 9.45 23.39 -12.43
C VAL A 266 8.95 24.75 -12.93
N LEU A 267 9.37 25.18 -14.13
CA LEU A 267 8.89 26.43 -14.74
C LEU A 267 7.37 26.41 -14.95
N ALA A 268 6.81 25.29 -15.42
CA ALA A 268 5.37 25.14 -15.57
C ALA A 268 4.64 25.19 -14.21
N LEU A 269 5.16 24.50 -13.18
CA LEU A 269 4.60 24.53 -11.84
C LEU A 269 4.67 25.92 -11.20
N VAL A 270 5.78 26.65 -11.39
CA VAL A 270 5.94 28.04 -10.93
C VAL A 270 5.01 28.97 -11.70
N GLY A 271 4.89 28.81 -13.02
CA GLY A 271 3.97 29.59 -13.86
C GLY A 271 2.51 29.39 -13.44
N ILE A 272 2.08 28.13 -13.26
CA ILE A 272 0.75 27.78 -12.75
C ILE A 272 0.56 28.34 -11.33
N GLY A 273 1.57 28.19 -10.46
CA GLY A 273 1.54 28.70 -9.10
C GLY A 273 1.38 30.22 -9.02
N ASN A 274 2.03 30.96 -9.90
CA ASN A 274 1.91 32.42 -9.96
C ASN A 274 0.57 32.86 -10.58
N PHE A 275 0.12 32.21 -11.65
CA PHE A 275 -1.12 32.57 -12.33
C PHE A 275 -2.36 32.23 -11.51
N PHE A 276 -2.33 31.11 -10.76
CA PHE A 276 -3.42 30.65 -9.90
C PHE A 276 -3.11 30.80 -8.40
N LYS A 277 -2.29 31.80 -8.04
CA LYS A 277 -1.80 32.01 -6.66
C LYS A 277 -2.91 32.06 -5.60
N ASP A 278 -4.08 32.58 -5.99
CA ASP A 278 -5.23 32.76 -5.08
C ASP A 278 -6.10 31.50 -4.99
N SER A 279 -5.87 30.50 -5.84
CA SER A 279 -6.60 29.24 -5.78
C SER A 279 -6.26 28.46 -4.51
N PHE A 280 -7.28 27.84 -3.90
CA PHE A 280 -7.11 27.04 -2.69
C PHE A 280 -6.06 25.94 -2.86
N LEU A 281 -6.06 25.25 -4.01
CA LEU A 281 -5.09 24.19 -4.30
C LEU A 281 -3.65 24.71 -4.27
N VAL A 282 -3.39 25.85 -4.92
CA VAL A 282 -2.04 26.43 -4.96
C VAL A 282 -1.62 26.88 -3.57
N ARG A 283 -2.45 27.64 -2.84
CA ARG A 283 -2.15 28.09 -1.47
C ARG A 283 -1.86 26.93 -0.52
N ARG A 284 -2.57 25.81 -0.68
CA ARG A 284 -2.35 24.59 0.09
C ARG A 284 -1.04 23.91 -0.29
N VAL A 285 -0.76 23.73 -1.58
CA VAL A 285 0.48 23.09 -2.05
C VAL A 285 1.72 23.92 -1.69
N THR A 286 1.64 25.24 -1.76
CA THR A 286 2.74 26.16 -1.42
C THR A 286 2.90 26.42 0.07
N GLY A 287 2.01 25.91 0.92
CA GLY A 287 2.12 26.03 2.37
C GLY A 287 1.73 27.41 2.93
N VAL A 288 1.00 28.22 2.16
CA VAL A 288 0.58 29.57 2.54
C VAL A 288 -0.82 29.57 3.18
N GLU A 289 -1.54 28.45 3.12
CA GLU A 289 -2.83 28.26 3.78
C GLU A 289 -2.67 27.99 5.28
N VAL A 290 -3.45 28.66 6.14
CA VAL A 290 -3.25 28.68 7.60
C VAL A 290 -3.33 27.28 8.22
N GLY A 291 -4.31 26.47 7.80
CA GLY A 291 -4.43 25.07 8.24
C GLY A 291 -3.27 24.20 7.78
N THR A 292 -2.54 24.61 6.74
CA THR A 292 -1.36 23.92 6.24
C THR A 292 -0.12 24.21 7.10
N ILE A 293 0.03 25.43 7.62
CA ILE A 293 1.11 25.81 8.54
C ILE A 293 0.93 25.06 9.87
N GLY A 294 -0.26 25.16 10.48
CA GLY A 294 -0.56 24.47 11.74
C GLY A 294 -0.42 22.95 11.66
N SER A 295 -0.83 22.34 10.54
CA SER A 295 -0.62 20.90 10.30
C SER A 295 0.85 20.53 10.19
N THR A 296 1.69 21.39 9.62
CA THR A 296 3.13 21.11 9.46
C THR A 296 3.85 21.15 10.80
N ASP A 297 3.56 22.16 11.62
CA ASP A 297 4.15 22.28 12.97
C ASP A 297 3.74 21.13 13.88
N GLU A 298 2.48 20.70 13.78
CA GLU A 298 1.97 19.54 14.51
C GLU A 298 2.75 18.26 14.14
N HIS A 299 2.94 18.00 12.84
CA HIS A 299 3.70 16.82 12.40
C HIS A 299 5.14 16.84 12.93
N PHE A 300 5.83 17.98 12.93
CA PHE A 300 7.18 18.07 13.50
C PHE A 300 7.18 17.82 15.01
N ARG A 301 6.23 18.39 15.75
CA ARG A 301 6.10 18.14 17.20
C ARG A 301 5.88 16.65 17.50
N GLN A 302 5.02 15.98 16.77
CA GLN A 302 4.77 14.54 16.90
C GLN A 302 6.02 13.71 16.61
N ILE A 303 6.81 14.08 15.59
CA ILE A 303 8.08 13.42 15.27
C ILE A 303 9.06 13.56 16.44
N PHE A 304 9.25 14.78 16.97
CA PHE A 304 10.15 14.99 18.10
C PHE A 304 9.72 14.23 19.36
N ASN A 305 8.42 14.26 19.69
CA ASN A 305 7.87 13.49 20.81
C ASN A 305 8.12 11.98 20.64
N SER A 306 7.95 11.45 19.41
CA SER A 306 8.22 10.05 19.10
C SER A 306 9.70 9.70 19.29
N ILE A 307 10.60 10.58 18.84
CA ILE A 307 12.05 10.40 18.97
C ILE A 307 12.46 10.43 20.44
N ASP A 308 11.97 11.41 21.21
CA ASP A 308 12.35 11.56 22.61
C ASP A 308 11.87 10.38 23.46
N TYR A 309 10.65 9.88 23.21
CA TYR A 309 10.17 8.66 23.86
C TYR A 309 11.04 7.44 23.52
N LEU A 310 11.44 7.29 22.26
CA LEU A 310 12.28 6.17 21.81
C LEU A 310 13.69 6.20 22.42
N LYS A 311 14.23 7.38 22.75
CA LYS A 311 15.52 7.48 23.46
C LYS A 311 15.45 6.87 24.85
N GLU A 312 14.31 6.99 25.52
CA GLU A 312 14.10 6.44 26.86
C GLU A 312 13.69 4.96 26.81
N HIS A 313 12.98 4.54 25.75
CA HIS A 313 12.41 3.19 25.61
C HIS A 313 12.97 2.43 24.39
N VAL A 314 14.29 2.43 24.21
CA VAL A 314 14.98 1.96 23.00
C VAL A 314 14.60 0.52 22.60
N VAL A 315 14.51 -0.39 23.56
CA VAL A 315 14.36 -1.83 23.26
C VAL A 315 12.91 -2.26 23.09
N ALA A 316 12.04 -1.90 24.04
CA ALA A 316 10.65 -2.35 24.05
C ALA A 316 9.70 -1.40 23.30
N GLY A 317 10.07 -0.12 23.17
CA GLY A 317 9.14 0.93 22.75
C GLY A 317 7.96 1.06 23.70
N ALA A 318 6.86 1.62 23.22
CA ALA A 318 5.58 1.75 23.92
C ALA A 318 4.80 0.42 23.97
N GLY A 319 5.20 -0.56 23.17
CA GLY A 319 4.55 -1.87 23.08
C GLY A 319 3.57 -1.98 21.91
N ILE A 320 3.37 -3.22 21.45
CA ILE A 320 2.62 -3.53 20.24
C ILE A 320 1.13 -3.21 20.44
N GLY A 321 0.52 -2.57 19.45
CA GLY A 321 -0.91 -2.22 19.44
C GLY A 321 -1.27 -0.89 20.09
N THR A 322 -0.31 -0.22 20.76
CA THR A 322 -0.56 1.06 21.48
C THR A 322 -0.90 2.23 20.57
N GLN A 323 -0.37 2.26 19.35
CA GLN A 323 -0.55 3.39 18.45
C GLN A 323 -1.74 3.20 17.49
N GLY A 324 -2.37 2.02 17.51
CA GLY A 324 -3.55 1.70 16.73
C GLY A 324 -4.81 2.45 17.18
N GLN A 325 -5.94 2.16 16.52
CA GLN A 325 -7.25 2.68 16.94
C GLN A 325 -7.77 2.03 18.23
N SER A 326 -7.28 0.83 18.55
CA SER A 326 -7.65 0.09 19.76
C SER A 326 -6.79 0.42 20.97
N GLY A 327 -5.72 1.19 20.80
CA GLY A 327 -4.83 1.56 21.90
C GLY A 327 -5.49 2.54 22.85
N ASP A 328 -5.15 2.44 24.13
CA ASP A 328 -5.55 3.37 25.17
C ASP A 328 -5.17 4.82 24.79
N PRO A 329 -6.15 5.75 24.65
CA PRO A 329 -5.87 7.14 24.26
C PRO A 329 -4.89 7.84 25.20
N GLU A 330 -4.82 7.46 26.48
CA GLU A 330 -3.92 8.06 27.46
C GLU A 330 -2.47 7.57 27.30
N LYS A 331 -2.26 6.41 26.68
CA LYS A 331 -0.94 5.81 26.43
C LYS A 331 -0.43 6.02 25.00
N LYS A 332 -1.27 6.61 24.15
CA LYS A 332 -0.98 6.79 22.73
C LYS A 332 -0.05 7.99 22.53
N ILE A 333 1.07 7.75 21.86
CA ILE A 333 1.98 8.82 21.43
C ILE A 333 1.54 9.19 20.03
N VAL A 334 0.82 10.29 19.90
CA VAL A 334 0.30 10.73 18.61
C VAL A 334 1.47 10.90 17.64
N THR A 335 1.52 10.03 16.65
CA THR A 335 2.51 10.02 15.60
C THR A 335 1.80 9.80 14.29
N ASP A 336 1.90 10.79 13.40
CA ASP A 336 1.30 10.63 12.10
C ASP A 336 2.16 9.73 11.20
N GLY A 337 3.48 9.62 11.36
CA GLY A 337 4.31 8.79 10.50
C GLY A 337 4.27 7.29 10.81
N TYR A 338 3.95 6.44 9.82
CA TYR A 338 3.99 4.98 10.00
C TYR A 338 5.36 4.44 10.44
N TRP A 339 6.48 5.01 9.98
CA TRP A 339 7.80 4.54 10.44
C TRP A 339 7.99 4.80 11.94
N PHE A 340 7.62 5.99 12.40
CA PHE A 340 7.67 6.32 13.82
C PHE A 340 6.72 5.45 14.63
N GLN A 341 5.49 5.20 14.13
CA GLN A 341 4.58 4.23 14.74
C GLN A 341 5.21 2.84 14.86
N LEU A 342 5.84 2.34 13.79
CA LEU A 342 6.49 1.03 13.77
C LEU A 342 7.59 0.94 14.84
N PHE A 343 8.45 1.96 14.93
CA PHE A 343 9.51 2.00 15.95
C PHE A 343 8.96 2.18 17.35
N LEU A 344 7.93 3.01 17.55
CA LEU A 344 7.28 3.19 18.85
C LEU A 344 6.65 1.88 19.34
N GLU A 345 5.96 1.13 18.48
CA GLU A 345 5.34 -0.14 18.89
C GLU A 345 6.36 -1.27 19.12
N ASN A 346 7.43 -1.30 18.33
CA ASN A 346 8.35 -2.45 18.29
C ASN A 346 9.70 -2.19 18.97
N GLY A 347 10.00 -0.96 19.36
CA GLY A 347 11.34 -0.54 19.74
C GLY A 347 12.31 -0.53 18.56
N LEU A 348 13.53 -0.08 18.80
CA LEU A 348 14.56 0.06 17.78
C LEU A 348 15.02 -1.29 17.19
N PRO A 349 15.25 -2.37 17.96
CA PRO A 349 15.73 -3.64 17.40
C PRO A 349 14.71 -4.29 16.46
N LEU A 350 13.49 -4.53 16.93
CA LEU A 350 12.45 -5.19 16.14
C LEU A 350 11.92 -4.25 15.05
N GLY A 351 11.74 -2.95 15.34
CA GLY A 351 11.37 -1.95 14.34
C GLY A 351 12.37 -1.87 13.17
N SER A 352 13.67 -1.99 13.46
CA SER A 352 14.72 -2.04 12.43
C SER A 352 14.62 -3.29 11.56
N LEU A 353 14.27 -4.45 12.14
CA LEU A 353 14.07 -5.68 11.39
C LEU A 353 12.86 -5.60 10.46
N TYR A 354 11.75 -5.00 10.92
CA TYR A 354 10.61 -4.71 10.05
C TYR A 354 11.02 -3.77 8.91
N PHE A 355 11.66 -2.65 9.22
CA PHE A 355 12.13 -1.70 8.21
C PHE A 355 13.07 -2.37 7.19
N LEU A 356 14.00 -3.19 7.67
CA LEU A 356 14.90 -3.98 6.83
C LEU A 356 14.13 -4.93 5.90
N PHE A 357 13.06 -5.56 6.37
CA PHE A 357 12.21 -6.42 5.54
C PHE A 357 11.56 -5.66 4.37
N PHE A 358 11.12 -4.41 4.60
CA PHE A 358 10.66 -3.52 3.54
C PHE A 358 11.80 -3.19 2.55
N VAL A 359 12.98 -2.82 3.05
CA VAL A 359 14.15 -2.45 2.23
C VAL A 359 14.60 -3.62 1.36
N ILE A 360 14.73 -4.82 1.93
CA ILE A 360 15.14 -6.03 1.20
C ILE A 360 14.13 -6.37 0.10
N SER A 361 12.83 -6.19 0.35
CA SER A 361 11.80 -6.43 -0.66
C SER A 361 11.96 -5.49 -1.87
N VAL A 362 12.30 -4.22 -1.64
CA VAL A 362 12.58 -3.25 -2.71
C VAL A 362 13.86 -3.59 -3.44
N ALA A 363 14.94 -3.88 -2.72
CA ALA A 363 16.22 -4.28 -3.30
C ALA A 363 16.09 -5.55 -4.16
N TYR A 364 15.31 -6.53 -3.69
CA TYR A 364 15.01 -7.74 -4.46
C TYR A 364 14.23 -7.43 -5.75
N SER A 365 13.24 -6.54 -5.69
CA SER A 365 12.50 -6.08 -6.87
C SER A 365 13.41 -5.41 -7.91
N LEU A 366 14.32 -4.53 -7.46
CA LEU A 366 15.33 -3.90 -8.32
C LEU A 366 16.25 -4.94 -8.97
N LEU A 367 16.75 -5.90 -8.18
CA LEU A 367 17.60 -6.97 -8.70
C LEU A 367 16.88 -7.78 -9.79
N LEU A 368 15.60 -8.13 -9.57
CA LEU A 368 14.82 -8.84 -10.57
C LEU A 368 14.57 -8.02 -11.84
N PHE A 369 14.32 -6.72 -11.71
CA PHE A 369 14.10 -5.82 -12.83
C PHE A 369 15.28 -5.82 -13.81
N PHE A 370 16.51 -5.78 -13.29
CA PHE A 370 17.71 -5.81 -14.12
C PHE A 370 18.08 -7.21 -14.60
N ARG A 371 17.74 -8.26 -13.83
CA ARG A 371 18.13 -9.64 -14.15
C ARG A 371 17.24 -10.34 -15.18
N TYR A 372 15.95 -10.02 -15.23
CA TYR A 372 14.98 -10.74 -16.07
C TYR A 372 14.48 -9.85 -17.20
N GLU A 373 14.24 -10.45 -18.37
CA GLU A 373 13.68 -9.76 -19.54
C GLU A 373 12.16 -9.84 -19.64
N ASP A 374 11.52 -10.74 -18.87
CA ASP A 374 10.06 -10.92 -18.91
C ASP A 374 9.32 -9.61 -18.63
N GLN A 375 8.51 -9.17 -19.60
CA GLN A 375 7.87 -7.86 -19.57
C GLN A 375 6.87 -7.72 -18.41
N ARG A 376 6.16 -8.80 -18.06
CA ARG A 376 5.19 -8.78 -16.96
C ARG A 376 5.88 -8.70 -15.61
N LEU A 377 6.97 -9.45 -15.44
CA LEU A 377 7.81 -9.35 -14.24
C LEU A 377 8.40 -7.94 -14.11
N LYS A 378 8.93 -7.34 -15.19
CA LYS A 378 9.41 -5.95 -15.16
C LYS A 378 8.31 -4.95 -14.78
N GLN A 379 7.10 -5.09 -15.30
CA GLN A 379 5.97 -4.25 -14.92
C GLN A 379 5.66 -4.35 -13.42
N LEU A 380 5.65 -5.57 -12.87
CA LEU A 380 5.45 -5.80 -11.43
C LEU A 380 6.58 -5.22 -10.59
N CYS A 381 7.83 -5.37 -11.03
CA CYS A 381 8.98 -4.76 -10.37
C CYS A 381 8.86 -3.24 -10.31
N LEU A 382 8.58 -2.58 -11.44
CA LEU A 382 8.37 -1.13 -11.51
C LEU A 382 7.19 -0.68 -10.65
N THR A 383 6.10 -1.43 -10.66
CA THR A 383 4.92 -1.17 -9.81
C THR A 383 5.33 -1.15 -8.33
N PHE A 384 6.03 -2.19 -7.87
CA PHE A 384 6.44 -2.31 -6.48
C PHE A 384 7.50 -1.28 -6.09
N ILE A 385 8.50 -1.02 -6.94
CA ILE A 385 9.53 0.00 -6.66
C ILE A 385 8.89 1.40 -6.57
N GLY A 386 8.02 1.73 -7.53
CA GLY A 386 7.33 3.02 -7.57
C GLY A 386 6.45 3.25 -6.34
N LEU A 387 5.64 2.27 -5.94
CA LEU A 387 4.79 2.42 -4.75
C LEU A 387 5.63 2.44 -3.47
N SER A 388 6.73 1.67 -3.39
CA SER A 388 7.61 1.71 -2.23
C SER A 388 8.28 3.06 -2.10
N ALA A 389 8.74 3.68 -3.18
CA ALA A 389 9.32 5.02 -3.11
C ALA A 389 8.36 6.04 -2.49
N TYR A 390 7.08 6.00 -2.86
CA TYR A 390 6.05 6.81 -2.20
C TYR A 390 5.92 6.46 -0.72
N PHE A 391 5.70 5.19 -0.39
CA PHE A 391 5.44 4.80 0.99
C PHE A 391 6.66 5.02 1.91
N PHE A 392 7.89 4.87 1.44
CA PHE A 392 9.08 5.20 2.22
C PHE A 392 9.13 6.69 2.59
N ALA A 393 8.86 7.58 1.63
CA ALA A 393 8.85 9.02 1.87
C ALA A 393 7.62 9.47 2.69
N ALA A 394 6.42 9.04 2.28
CA ALA A 394 5.17 9.46 2.90
C ALA A 394 4.98 8.91 4.31
N SER A 395 5.52 7.71 4.61
CA SER A 395 5.42 7.10 5.95
C SER A 395 6.25 7.78 7.02
N LEU A 396 7.07 8.78 6.68
CA LEU A 396 7.67 9.69 7.65
C LEU A 396 6.67 10.75 8.13
N LEU A 397 5.69 11.11 7.30
CA LEU A 397 4.78 12.23 7.52
C LEU A 397 3.34 11.79 7.81
N ASN A 398 2.94 10.59 7.38
CA ASN A 398 1.59 10.08 7.58
C ASN A 398 1.56 8.55 7.72
N SER A 399 0.43 8.05 8.22
CA SER A 399 0.24 6.66 8.62
C SER A 399 -0.63 5.93 7.61
N ALA A 400 -0.73 6.45 6.38
CA ALA A 400 -1.59 5.86 5.36
C ALA A 400 -1.24 4.40 5.07
N LEU A 401 0.05 4.04 5.21
CA LEU A 401 0.52 2.67 5.06
C LEU A 401 -0.02 1.73 6.15
N SER A 402 -0.27 2.21 7.37
CA SER A 402 -0.81 1.39 8.47
C SER A 402 -2.27 0.96 8.24
N SER A 403 -2.97 1.63 7.31
CA SER A 403 -4.33 1.23 6.95
C SER A 403 -4.35 -0.15 6.30
N ARG A 404 -5.33 -0.96 6.69
CA ARG A 404 -5.52 -2.33 6.19
C ARG A 404 -5.47 -2.42 4.66
N VAL A 405 -6.12 -1.47 3.96
CA VAL A 405 -6.18 -1.45 2.49
C VAL A 405 -4.79 -1.30 1.89
N ASN A 406 -4.06 -0.24 2.26
CA ASN A 406 -2.75 0.03 1.68
C ASN A 406 -1.72 -1.01 2.12
N PHE A 407 -1.73 -1.43 3.38
CA PHE A 407 -0.81 -2.43 3.91
C PHE A 407 -0.96 -3.77 3.21
N PHE A 408 -2.20 -4.29 3.12
CA PHE A 408 -2.44 -5.57 2.45
C PHE A 408 -2.10 -5.51 0.96
N LEU A 409 -2.46 -4.42 0.27
CA LEU A 409 -2.14 -4.26 -1.16
C LEU A 409 -0.64 -4.15 -1.42
N TYR A 410 0.11 -3.48 -0.54
CA TYR A 410 1.57 -3.41 -0.60
C TYR A 410 2.18 -4.81 -0.64
N TRP A 411 1.82 -5.65 0.34
CA TRP A 411 2.32 -7.02 0.43
C TRP A 411 1.77 -7.93 -0.66
N LEU A 412 0.52 -7.77 -1.06
CA LEU A 412 -0.08 -8.55 -2.16
C LEU A 412 0.65 -8.29 -3.49
N LEU A 413 1.00 -7.04 -3.79
CA LEU A 413 1.75 -6.69 -5.02
C LEU A 413 3.16 -7.27 -4.99
N PHE A 414 3.83 -7.25 -3.84
CA PHE A 414 5.11 -7.95 -3.67
C PHE A 414 4.96 -9.47 -3.88
N SER A 415 3.88 -10.04 -3.39
CA SER A 415 3.58 -11.46 -3.51
C SER A 415 3.30 -11.87 -4.96
N PHE A 416 2.64 -11.02 -5.75
CA PHE A 416 2.49 -11.24 -7.20
C PHE A 416 3.83 -11.19 -7.92
N LEU A 417 4.74 -10.28 -7.53
CA LEU A 417 6.09 -10.21 -8.08
C LEU A 417 6.87 -11.49 -7.80
N LEU A 418 6.86 -11.98 -6.55
CA LEU A 418 7.49 -13.25 -6.17
C LEU A 418 6.90 -14.43 -6.96
N ALA A 419 5.57 -14.52 -7.06
CA ALA A 419 4.89 -15.56 -7.81
C ALA A 419 5.27 -15.55 -9.31
N GLN A 420 5.28 -14.36 -9.94
CA GLN A 420 5.65 -14.22 -11.34
C GLN A 420 7.11 -14.63 -11.58
N GLN A 421 8.04 -14.28 -10.67
CA GLN A 421 9.43 -14.71 -10.75
C GLN A 421 9.58 -16.24 -10.73
N ILE A 422 8.84 -16.91 -9.85
CA ILE A 422 8.86 -18.37 -9.74
C ILE A 422 8.34 -19.01 -11.04
N ILE A 423 7.24 -18.48 -11.59
CA ILE A 423 6.66 -18.95 -12.85
C ILE A 423 7.65 -18.79 -14.00
N VAL A 424 8.25 -17.60 -14.16
CA VAL A 424 9.23 -17.32 -15.22
C VAL A 424 10.45 -18.23 -15.09
N LYS A 425 10.97 -18.45 -13.87
CA LYS A 425 12.11 -19.34 -13.63
C LYS A 425 11.79 -20.79 -14.01
N ASN A 426 10.60 -21.28 -13.65
CA ASN A 426 10.17 -22.64 -13.98
C ASN A 426 10.01 -22.83 -15.49
N ASN A 427 9.44 -21.85 -16.19
CA ASN A 427 9.28 -21.90 -17.64
C ASN A 427 10.63 -21.94 -18.37
N LYS A 428 11.63 -21.15 -17.93
CA LYS A 428 12.99 -21.20 -18.49
C LYS A 428 13.65 -22.58 -18.29
N ASN A 429 13.53 -23.14 -17.09
CA ASN A 429 14.12 -24.46 -16.80
C ASN A 429 13.47 -25.60 -17.60
N ALA A 430 12.17 -25.50 -17.91
CA ALA A 430 11.48 -26.48 -18.75
C ALA A 430 11.96 -26.41 -20.21
N LEU A 431 12.21 -25.20 -20.73
CA LEU A 431 12.72 -24.99 -22.09
C LEU A 431 14.16 -25.50 -22.29
N HIS A 432 15.00 -25.51 -21.24
CA HIS A 432 16.37 -26.04 -21.32
C HIS A 432 16.46 -27.57 -21.18
N ARG A 433 15.35 -28.26 -20.88
CA ARG A 433 15.30 -29.73 -20.71
C ARG A 433 14.71 -30.47 -21.90
N ASN A 434 14.16 -29.73 -22.87
CA ASN A 434 13.73 -30.22 -24.17
C ASN A 434 14.73 -29.77 -25.22
#